data_AF-A0A0N4YS39-F1
#
_entry.id   AF-A0A0N4YS39-F1
#
_cell.length_a   1.000
_cell.length_b   1.000
_cell.length_c   1.000
_cell.angle_alpha   90.00
_cell.angle_beta   90.00
_cell.angle_gamma   90.00
#
_symmetry.space_group_name_H-M   'P 1'
#
loop_
_entity.id
_entity.type
_entity.pdbx_description
1 polymer ?
#
loop_
_entity_poly.entity_id
_entity_poly.type
_entity_poly.pdbx_seq_one_letter_code
_entity_poly.pdbx_strand_id
1 'polypeptide(L)'
;MGRLEEQMQELGVEIDTKRMKNLQGQAEKPQLGKKMRVGRSPSLSASRPPPRDELGIPDKAKRLKAEKLRAKALRHLKREARKGEADRHVYDLKPKHLFSGKRKMGKTDRR
;
A
#
# COMPACT_ATOMS: atom_id res chain seq x y z
N MET A 1 -28.29 -0.54 46.67
CA MET A 1 -27.78 -1.89 46.34
C MET A 1 -27.35 -1.87 44.88
N GLY A 2 -26.36 -2.66 44.47
CA GLY A 2 -26.00 -2.76 43.06
C GLY A 2 -27.09 -3.50 42.27
N ARG A 3 -27.33 -3.12 41.00
CA ARG A 3 -28.36 -3.77 40.14
C ARG A 3 -28.26 -5.31 40.14
N LEU A 4 -27.05 -5.87 40.20
CA LEU A 4 -26.82 -7.31 40.23
C LEU A 4 -27.21 -7.96 41.56
N GLU A 5 -27.07 -7.25 42.69
CA GLU A 5 -27.48 -7.76 44.01
C GLU A 5 -29.01 -7.89 44.08
N GLU A 6 -29.72 -6.86 43.62
CA GLU A 6 -31.18 -6.84 43.60
C GLU A 6 -31.75 -7.96 42.73
N GLN A 7 -31.22 -8.14 41.51
CA GLN A 7 -31.66 -9.20 40.60
C GLN A 7 -31.41 -10.62 41.14
N MET A 8 -30.31 -10.83 41.86
CA MET A 8 -29.98 -12.16 42.39
C MET A 8 -30.76 -12.48 43.67
N GLN A 9 -31.04 -11.46 44.50
CA GLN A 9 -31.94 -11.57 45.64
C GLN A 9 -33.38 -11.89 45.22
N GLU A 10 -33.86 -11.28 44.14
CA GLU A 10 -35.19 -11.60 43.57
C GLU A 10 -35.30 -13.05 43.11
N LEU A 11 -34.19 -13.64 42.63
CA LEU A 11 -34.10 -15.06 42.30
C LEU A 11 -33.84 -15.97 43.52
N GLY A 12 -33.86 -15.42 44.74
CA GLY A 12 -33.70 -16.15 46.00
C GLY A 12 -32.27 -16.52 46.35
N VAL A 13 -31.27 -15.89 45.72
CA VAL A 13 -29.85 -16.17 45.95
C VAL A 13 -29.18 -14.98 46.63
N GLU A 14 -28.71 -15.17 47.87
CA GLU A 14 -27.96 -14.14 48.59
C GLU A 14 -26.51 -14.07 48.09
N ILE A 15 -26.14 -12.94 47.49
CA ILE A 15 -24.77 -12.69 47.01
C ILE A 15 -24.18 -11.49 47.76
N ASP A 16 -23.07 -11.71 48.47
CA ASP A 16 -22.26 -10.65 49.07
C ASP A 16 -21.22 -10.15 48.05
N THR A 17 -21.47 -9.01 47.42
CA THR A 17 -20.55 -8.43 46.40
C THR A 17 -19.17 -8.10 46.97
N LYS A 18 -19.03 -7.91 48.29
CA LYS A 18 -17.73 -7.68 48.94
C LYS A 18 -16.83 -8.92 48.91
N ARG A 19 -17.40 -10.13 48.76
CA ARG A 19 -16.64 -11.39 48.59
C ARG A 19 -16.25 -11.65 47.12
N MET A 20 -16.85 -10.95 46.17
CA MET A 20 -16.63 -11.13 44.73
C MET A 20 -15.41 -10.34 44.19
N LYS A 21 -14.32 -10.26 44.97
CA LYS A 21 -13.08 -9.53 44.58
C LYS A 21 -12.45 -10.03 43.27
N ASN A 22 -12.61 -11.31 42.96
CA ASN A 22 -12.00 -11.94 41.80
C ASN A 22 -12.67 -11.58 40.47
N LEU A 23 -13.94 -11.10 40.49
CA LEU A 23 -14.68 -10.70 39.30
C LEU A 23 -14.28 -9.29 38.82
N GLN A 24 -14.08 -8.35 39.75
CA GLN A 24 -13.56 -7.01 39.43
C GLN A 24 -12.17 -7.10 38.79
N GLY A 25 -11.28 -7.92 39.34
CA GLY A 25 -9.93 -8.12 38.80
C GLY A 25 -9.87 -8.86 37.45
N GLN A 26 -10.94 -9.55 37.02
CA GLN A 26 -11.04 -10.08 35.66
C GLN A 26 -11.63 -9.04 34.68
N ALA A 27 -12.59 -8.23 35.11
CA ALA A 27 -13.18 -7.18 34.29
C ALA A 27 -12.19 -6.04 33.97
N GLU A 28 -11.26 -5.76 34.88
CA GLU A 28 -10.20 -4.76 34.67
C GLU A 28 -9.07 -5.23 33.75
N LYS A 29 -8.99 -6.52 33.42
CA LYS A 29 -7.96 -7.01 32.50
C LYS A 29 -8.25 -6.49 31.10
N PRO A 30 -7.40 -5.65 30.50
CA PRO A 30 -7.59 -5.25 29.12
C PRO A 30 -7.57 -6.50 28.25
N GLN A 31 -8.61 -6.68 27.44
CA GLN A 31 -8.63 -7.71 26.40
C GLN A 31 -7.46 -7.39 25.45
N LEU A 32 -6.31 -8.04 25.65
CA LEU A 32 -5.16 -7.97 24.76
C LEU A 32 -5.57 -8.63 23.45
N GLY A 33 -6.29 -7.89 22.61
CA GLY A 33 -6.55 -8.27 21.24
C GLY A 33 -5.21 -8.61 20.62
N LYS A 34 -5.03 -9.86 20.20
CA LYS A 34 -3.83 -10.27 19.46
C LYS A 34 -3.74 -9.31 18.28
N LYS A 35 -2.80 -8.37 18.33
CA LYS A 35 -2.53 -7.50 17.19
C LYS A 35 -2.28 -8.44 16.02
N MET A 36 -3.09 -8.33 14.97
CA MET A 36 -2.81 -9.02 13.72
C MET A 36 -1.35 -8.72 13.42
N ARG A 37 -0.51 -9.75 13.26
CA ARG A 37 0.89 -9.54 12.86
C ARG A 37 0.86 -9.03 11.43
N VAL A 38 0.61 -7.73 11.26
CA VAL A 38 0.70 -7.04 9.99
C VAL A 38 2.19 -6.82 9.76
N GLY A 39 2.82 -7.82 9.16
CA GLY A 39 4.24 -7.91 8.94
C GLY A 39 4.56 -9.19 8.18
N ARG A 40 5.67 -9.17 7.45
CA ARG A 40 6.13 -10.27 6.58
C ARG A 40 6.17 -11.58 7.38
N SER A 41 5.51 -12.62 6.87
CA SER A 41 5.32 -13.89 7.60
C SER A 41 6.64 -14.49 8.11
N PRO A 42 6.66 -15.12 9.29
CA PRO A 42 7.84 -15.82 9.80
C PRO A 42 8.33 -16.97 8.88
N SER A 43 7.46 -17.46 8.00
CA SER A 43 7.75 -18.50 7.00
C SER A 43 8.50 -17.99 5.77
N LEU A 44 8.65 -16.68 5.58
CA LEU A 44 9.49 -16.10 4.53
C LEU A 44 10.89 -15.82 5.07
N SER A 45 11.56 -16.90 5.48
CA SER A 45 12.98 -16.95 5.76
C SER A 45 13.78 -16.65 4.49
N ALA A 46 14.08 -15.38 4.28
CA ALA A 46 15.31 -15.02 3.60
C ALA A 46 15.80 -13.74 4.25
N SER A 47 16.95 -13.82 4.92
CA SER A 47 17.85 -12.68 5.10
C SER A 47 18.17 -12.19 3.70
N ARG A 48 17.34 -11.28 3.18
CA ARG A 48 17.56 -10.69 1.86
C ARG A 48 18.60 -9.60 2.04
N PRO A 49 19.62 -9.53 1.18
CA PRO A 49 20.53 -8.41 1.20
C PRO A 49 19.72 -7.11 1.08
N PRO A 50 20.22 -6.00 1.66
CA PRO A 50 19.57 -4.71 1.53
C PRO A 50 19.33 -4.37 0.04
N PRO A 51 18.32 -3.55 -0.29
CA PRO A 51 18.05 -3.13 -1.65
C PRO A 51 19.31 -2.54 -2.32
N ARG A 52 19.47 -2.74 -3.63
CA ARG A 52 20.65 -2.27 -4.39
C ARG A 52 20.89 -0.76 -4.25
N ASP A 53 19.82 0.01 -4.17
CA ASP A 53 19.86 1.47 -4.00
C ASP A 53 20.47 1.88 -2.65
N GLU A 54 20.32 1.03 -1.62
CA GLU A 54 20.88 1.26 -0.28
C GLU A 54 22.33 0.79 -0.15
N LEU A 55 22.68 -0.31 -0.84
CA LEU A 55 24.04 -0.84 -0.91
C LEU A 55 25.03 0.17 -1.51
N GLY A 56 24.60 0.93 -2.52
CA GLY A 56 25.45 1.90 -3.21
C GLY A 56 25.66 3.21 -2.45
N ILE A 57 24.71 3.61 -1.59
CA ILE A 57 24.77 4.87 -0.82
C ILE A 57 24.37 4.60 0.64
N PRO A 58 25.35 4.37 1.54
CA PRO A 58 25.07 4.03 2.93
C PRO A 58 24.45 5.21 3.71
N ASP A 59 24.86 6.45 3.40
CA ASP A 59 24.34 7.65 4.06
C ASP A 59 22.91 7.99 3.60
N LYS A 60 21.99 8.05 4.57
CA LYS A 60 20.57 8.34 4.35
C LYS A 60 20.35 9.73 3.75
N ALA A 61 21.12 10.74 4.14
CA ALA A 61 20.95 12.11 3.64
C ALA A 61 21.28 12.20 2.14
N LYS A 62 22.37 11.54 1.73
CA LYS A 62 22.78 11.45 0.31
C LYS A 62 21.77 10.64 -0.52
N ARG A 63 21.19 9.58 0.06
CA ARG A 63 20.16 8.78 -0.61
C ARG A 63 18.91 9.59 -0.92
N LEU A 64 18.41 10.36 0.04
CA LEU A 64 17.27 11.26 -0.18
C LEU A 64 17.57 12.32 -1.25
N LYS A 65 18.81 12.82 -1.32
CA LYS A 65 19.24 13.73 -2.38
C LYS A 65 19.26 13.03 -3.75
N ALA A 66 19.76 11.80 -3.82
CA ALA A 66 19.78 11.00 -5.05
C ALA A 66 18.36 10.70 -5.57
N GLU A 67 17.43 10.35 -4.68
CA GLU A 67 16.02 10.14 -5.03
C GLU A 67 15.37 11.41 -5.61
N LYS A 68 15.64 12.58 -5.01
CA LYS A 68 15.18 13.88 -5.55
C LYS A 68 15.76 14.16 -6.93
N LEU A 69 17.04 13.87 -7.16
CA LEU A 69 17.67 14.02 -8.47
C LEU A 69 17.05 13.07 -9.50
N ARG A 70 16.80 11.81 -9.15
CA ARG A 70 16.09 10.84 -9.99
C ARG A 70 14.69 11.33 -10.35
N ALA A 71 13.91 11.79 -9.38
CA ALA A 71 12.58 12.32 -9.62
C ALA A 71 12.60 13.56 -10.54
N LYS A 72 13.58 14.45 -10.36
CA LYS A 72 13.78 15.62 -11.23
C LYS A 72 14.15 15.20 -12.65
N ALA A 73 15.04 14.22 -12.80
CA ALA A 73 15.39 13.66 -14.09
C ALA A 73 14.15 13.13 -14.80
N LEU A 74 13.30 12.31 -14.17
CA LEU A 74 12.11 11.74 -14.83
C LEU A 74 11.04 12.76 -15.28
N ARG A 75 11.12 14.05 -14.90
CA ARG A 75 10.10 15.06 -15.25
C ARG A 75 9.93 15.27 -16.75
N HIS A 76 11.00 15.20 -17.54
CA HIS A 76 10.91 15.39 -19.00
C HIS A 76 10.15 14.24 -19.67
N LEU A 77 10.44 12.99 -19.30
CA LEU A 77 9.73 11.81 -19.80
C LEU A 77 8.24 11.86 -19.45
N LYS A 78 7.90 12.27 -18.21
CA LYS A 78 6.51 12.43 -17.78
C LYS A 78 5.79 13.53 -18.52
N ARG A 79 6.47 14.65 -18.83
CA ARG A 79 5.91 15.74 -19.63
C ARG A 79 5.58 15.28 -21.05
N GLU A 80 6.40 14.40 -21.62
CA GLU A 80 6.17 13.77 -22.92
C GLU A 80 5.20 12.57 -22.85
N ALA A 81 4.62 12.29 -21.67
CA ALA A 81 3.71 11.17 -21.41
C ALA A 81 4.26 9.79 -21.82
N ARG A 82 5.58 9.60 -21.73
CA ARG A 82 6.23 8.32 -22.01
C ARG A 82 5.91 7.29 -20.92
N LYS A 83 5.81 6.01 -21.31
CA LYS A 83 5.53 4.92 -20.37
C LYS A 83 6.67 4.69 -19.37
N GLY A 84 7.90 4.98 -19.78
CA GLY A 84 9.11 4.86 -18.96
C GLY A 84 10.36 5.28 -19.74
N GLU A 85 11.52 5.11 -19.14
CA GLU A 85 12.81 5.43 -19.77
C GLU A 85 13.11 4.58 -21.02
N ALA A 86 12.57 3.35 -21.06
CA ALA A 86 12.71 2.46 -22.19
C ALA A 86 11.82 2.85 -23.39
N ASP A 87 10.83 3.72 -23.18
CA ASP A 87 9.91 4.16 -24.23
C ASP A 87 10.58 5.21 -25.12
N ARG A 88 11.20 4.72 -26.19
CA ARG A 88 11.95 5.49 -27.19
C ARG A 88 11.33 5.34 -28.59
N HIS A 89 10.03 5.06 -28.67
CA HIS A 89 9.33 4.92 -29.94
C HIS A 89 9.24 6.26 -30.67
N VAL A 90 9.65 6.27 -31.95
CA VAL A 90 9.54 7.43 -32.83
C VAL A 90 8.31 7.25 -33.70
N TYR A 91 7.30 8.09 -33.50
CA TYR A 91 6.08 8.03 -34.30
C TYR A 91 6.29 8.64 -35.68
N ASP A 92 5.69 8.01 -36.69
CA ASP A 92 5.57 8.63 -38.02
C ASP A 92 4.41 9.63 -37.99
N LEU A 93 4.74 10.90 -37.80
CA LEU A 93 3.77 11.99 -37.75
C LEU A 93 3.19 12.33 -39.12
N LYS A 94 3.90 12.00 -40.22
CA LYS A 94 3.50 12.32 -41.59
C LYS A 94 3.67 11.11 -42.50
N PRO A 95 2.84 10.06 -42.31
CA PRO A 95 3.02 8.85 -43.07
C PRO A 95 2.66 9.08 -44.54
N LYS A 96 3.53 8.60 -45.43
CA LYS A 96 3.46 8.86 -46.88
C LYS A 96 2.10 8.51 -47.50
N HIS A 97 1.49 7.40 -47.09
CA HIS A 97 0.21 6.93 -47.63
C HIS A 97 -1.00 7.81 -47.25
N LEU A 98 -0.83 8.79 -46.36
CA LEU A 98 -1.82 9.87 -46.11
C LEU A 98 -1.58 11.09 -47.00
N PHE A 99 -0.32 11.44 -47.23
CA PHE A 99 0.07 12.76 -47.77
C PHE A 99 0.61 12.71 -49.21
N SER A 100 0.70 11.52 -49.81
CA SER A 100 1.24 11.32 -51.16
C SER A 100 0.22 10.64 -52.06
N GLY A 101 0.20 11.04 -53.33
CA GLY A 101 -0.72 10.52 -54.33
C GLY A 101 -2.01 11.32 -54.45
N LYS A 102 -2.78 11.03 -55.50
CA LYS A 102 -4.14 11.57 -55.72
C LYS A 102 -5.09 10.40 -55.93
N ARG A 103 -6.28 10.49 -55.35
CA ARG A 103 -7.34 9.49 -55.58
C ARG A 103 -7.83 9.60 -57.02
N LYS A 104 -7.76 8.50 -57.77
CA LYS A 104 -8.25 8.40 -59.15
C LYS A 104 -9.66 7.79 -59.17
N MET A 105 -10.27 7.75 -60.35
CA MET A 105 -11.51 7.01 -60.58
C MET A 105 -11.23 5.50 -60.56
N GLY A 106 -12.01 4.72 -59.80
CA GLY A 106 -11.81 3.27 -59.65
C GLY A 106 -11.47 2.86 -58.21
N LYS A 107 -10.53 1.91 -58.05
CA LYS A 107 -10.14 1.37 -56.74
C LYS A 107 -9.49 2.45 -55.87
N THR A 108 -9.83 2.44 -54.58
CA THR A 108 -9.31 3.32 -53.54
C THR A 108 -8.38 2.54 -52.61
N ASP A 109 -7.41 3.23 -52.00
CA ASP A 109 -6.41 2.61 -51.11
C ASP A 109 -6.98 2.23 -49.74
N ARG A 110 -8.14 2.80 -49.36
CA ARG A 110 -8.81 2.57 -48.08
C ARG A 110 -10.31 2.41 -48.28
N ARG A 111 -10.92 1.66 -47.37
CA ARG A 111 -12.35 1.33 -47.38
C ARG A 111 -13.23 2.51 -46.95
#